data_AF-A0A7C5UR00-F1
#
_entry.id   AF-A0A7C5UR00-F1
#
_cell.length_a   1.000
_cell.length_b   1.000
_cell.length_c   1.000
_cell.angle_alpha   90.00
_cell.angle_beta   90.00
_cell.angle_gamma   90.00
#
_symmetry.space_group_name_H-M   'P 1'
#
loop_
_entity.id
_entity.type
_entity.pdbx_description
1 polymer ?
#
loop_
_entity_poly.entity_id
_entity_poly.type
_entity_poly.pdbx_seq_one_letter_code
_entity_poly.pdbx_strand_id
1 'polypeptide(L)' 'KEVMRDTINSAIRRLREEIEPDPDHPTYIQTVRGSGYKLVLPDVSS' A
#
# COMPACT_ATOMS: atom_id res chain seq x y z
N LYS A 1 0.20 -15.78 -13.97
CA LYS A 1 0.84 -14.44 -13.74
C LYS A 1 -0.19 -13.39 -13.31
N GLU A 2 -1.38 -13.36 -13.91
CA GLU A 2 -2.49 -12.49 -13.47
C GLU A 2 -3.01 -12.81 -12.06
N VAL A 3 -3.31 -14.08 -11.75
CA VAL A 3 -3.86 -14.50 -10.43
C VAL A 3 -2.99 -14.05 -9.24
N MET A 4 -1.66 -14.03 -9.40
CA MET A 4 -0.75 -13.56 -8.35
C MET A 4 -0.87 -12.05 -8.13
N ARG A 5 -1.10 -11.27 -9.19
CA ARG A 5 -1.30 -9.81 -9.07
C ARG A 5 -2.59 -9.48 -8.34
N ASP A 6 -3.67 -10.22 -8.61
CA ASP A 6 -4.95 -10.02 -7.90
C ASP A 6 -4.83 -10.35 -6.41
N THR A 7 -4.06 -11.39 -6.09
CA THR A 7 -3.75 -11.77 -4.71
C THR A 7 -2.98 -10.65 -3.99
N ILE A 8 -1.96 -10.09 -4.64
CA ILE A 8 -1.19 -8.95 -4.10
C ILE A 8 -2.08 -7.73 -3.91
N ASN A 9 -2.87 -7.35 -4.91
CA ASN A 9 -3.77 -6.20 -4.83
C ASN A 9 -4.75 -6.33 -3.66
N SER A 10 -5.31 -7.52 -3.48
CA SER A 10 -6.23 -7.82 -2.37
C SER A 10 -5.53 -7.77 -1.01
N ALA A 11 -4.29 -8.25 -0.92
CA ALA A 11 -3.49 -8.15 0.30
C ALA A 11 -3.15 -6.69 0.64
N ILE A 12 -2.74 -5.89 -0.35
CA ILE A 12 -2.45 -4.47 -0.17
C ILE A 12 -3.69 -3.69 0.27
N ARG A 13 -4.87 -4.01 -0.30
CA ARG A 13 -6.12 -3.40 0.13
C ARG A 13 -6.40 -3.66 1.61
N ARG A 14 -6.33 -4.92 2.05
CA ARG A 14 -6.53 -5.28 3.46
C ARG A 14 -5.51 -4.59 4.36
N LEU A 15 -4.24 -4.55 3.97
CA LEU A 15 -3.23 -3.85 4.75
C LEU A 15 -3.55 -2.36 4.92
N ARG A 16 -3.99 -1.68 3.85
CA ARG A 16 -4.41 -0.27 3.93
C ARG A 16 -5.61 -0.07 4.84
N GLU A 17 -6.60 -0.96 4.78
CA GLU A 17 -7.77 -0.93 5.66
C GLU A 17 -7.39 -1.02 7.15
N GLU A 18 -6.32 -1.75 7.48
CA GLU A 18 -5.88 -1.94 8.87
C GLU A 18 -4.94 -0.84 9.40
N ILE A 19 -4.07 -0.27 8.55
CA ILE A 19 -2.96 0.59 9.02
C ILE A 19 -3.04 2.04 8.56
N GLU A 20 -3.76 2.34 7.47
CA GLU A 20 -3.85 3.70 6.96
C GLU A 20 -4.92 4.48 7.74
N PRO A 21 -4.72 5.77 8.03
CA PRO A 21 -5.77 6.62 8.57
C PRO A 21 -6.97 6.75 7.62
N ASP A 22 -6.69 6.75 6.30
CA ASP A 22 -7.67 6.71 5.22
C ASP A 22 -7.18 5.72 4.14
N PRO A 23 -7.82 4.55 3.99
CA PRO A 23 -7.43 3.54 2.99
C PRO A 23 -7.54 4.02 1.54
N ASP A 24 -8.42 4.98 1.25
CA ASP A 24 -8.61 5.55 -0.09
C ASP A 24 -7.53 6.60 -0.42
N HIS A 25 -6.90 7.18 0.61
CA HIS A 25 -5.79 8.13 0.50
C HIS A 25 -4.53 7.61 1.22
N PRO A 26 -3.90 6.51 0.74
CA PRO A 26 -2.85 5.82 1.47
C PRO A 26 -1.57 6.64 1.59
N THR A 27 -1.08 6.77 2.82
CA THR A 27 0.12 7.51 3.19
C THR A 27 1.33 6.60 3.40
N TYR A 28 1.12 5.40 3.95
CA TYR A 28 2.18 4.43 4.27
C TYR A 28 2.48 3.48 3.11
N ILE A 29 1.47 2.92 2.44
CA ILE A 29 1.65 1.99 1.33
C ILE A 29 1.22 2.65 0.02
N GLN A 30 2.17 3.21 -0.72
CA GLN A 30 1.88 3.93 -1.97
C GLN A 30 2.06 3.05 -3.20
N THR A 31 1.18 3.21 -4.19
CA THR A 31 1.30 2.52 -5.49
C THR A 31 2.32 3.23 -6.38
N VAL A 32 3.33 2.50 -6.86
CA VAL A 32 4.28 2.95 -7.89
C VAL A 32 3.87 2.33 -9.22
N ARG A 33 3.31 3.15 -10.12
CA ARG A 33 2.82 2.68 -11.42
C ARG A 33 3.94 1.99 -12.20
N GLY A 34 3.66 0.78 -12.70
CA GLY A 34 4.62 -0.05 -13.43
C GLY A 34 5.61 -0.83 -12.55
N SER A 35 5.74 -0.50 -11.26
CA SER A 35 6.73 -1.11 -10.36
C SER A 35 6.14 -1.87 -9.17
N GLY A 36 4.92 -1.53 -8.72
CA GLY A 36 4.24 -2.19 -7.60
C GLY A 36 3.93 -1.24 -6.46
N TYR A 37 4.42 -1.53 -5.25
CA TYR A 37 4.10 -0.78 -4.02
C TYR A 37 5.37 -0.40 -3.27
N LYS A 38 5.34 0.74 -2.58
CA LYS A 38 6.41 1.20 -1.71
C LYS A 38 5.87 1.50 -0.31
N LEU A 39 6.70 1.21 0.70
CA LEU A 39 6.48 1.65 2.07
C LEU A 39 7.07 3.05 2.25
N VAL A 40 6.32 3.95 2.86
CA VAL A 40 6.71 5.31 3.21
C VAL A 40 6.41 5.49 4.69
N LEU A 41 7.44 5.84 5.47
CA LEU A 41 7.28 6.15 6.88
C LEU A 41 7.38 7.66 7.05
N PRO A 42 6.56 8.26 7.93
CA PRO A 42 6.71 9.66 8.28
C PRO A 42 8.08 9.88 8.93
N ASP A 43 8.68 11.03 8.67
CA ASP A 43 9.92 11.40 9.33
C ASP A 43 9.65 11.62 10.82
N VAL A 44 10.22 10.75 11.65
CA VAL A 44 10.06 10.79 13.12
C VAL A 44 11.14 11.64 13.79
N SER A 45 11.91 12.42 13.02
CA SER A 45 12.99 13.27 13.55
C SER A 45 12.39 14.59 14.04
N SER A 46 11.96 14.62 15.29
CA SER A 46 11.77 15.84 16.08
C SER A 46 12.46 15.71 17.43
#